data_AF-A0A7S1P188-F1
#
_entry.id   AF-A0A7S1P188-F1
#
_cell.length_a   1.000
_cell.length_b   1.000
_cell.length_c   1.000
_cell.angle_alpha   90.00
_cell.angle_beta   90.00
_cell.angle_gamma   90.00
#
_symmetry.space_group_name_H-M   'P 1'
#
loop_
_entity.id
_entity.type
_entity.pdbx_description
1 polymer ?
#
loop_
_entity_poly.entity_id
_entity_poly.type
_entity_poly.pdbx_seq_one_letter_code
_entity_poly.pdbx_strand_id
1 'polypeptide(L)'
;VGIQWFGGLIWPDTPVLQHTDWSDAQFWGCNFNNMPGALTALFSMLIVNNWNVLEDGLELVTAGKLCRLYTVSFNIICVILILNILVAAVVDAFVTLESIKNQKKKELETRTGSKDISEVIVGETDFLGEMPPEVNGRNGAALPVAGEVGVGRQPSSSLRRGNLGTILRRASADPTLDELHRRSAMLGREEILRNRF
;
A
#
# COMPACT_ATOMS: atom_id res chain seq x y z
N VAL A 1 11.43 -18.08 34.62
CA VAL A 1 11.17 -19.53 34.46
C VAL A 1 12.31 -20.21 33.72
N GLY A 2 12.55 -19.90 32.44
CA GLY A 2 13.60 -20.57 31.64
C GLY A 2 15.00 -20.55 32.28
N ILE A 3 15.49 -19.39 32.73
CA ILE A 3 16.79 -19.27 33.42
C ILE A 3 16.87 -20.14 34.69
N GLN A 4 15.75 -20.32 35.39
CA GLN A 4 15.73 -21.08 36.64
C GLN A 4 15.77 -22.60 36.41
N TRP A 5 15.26 -23.07 35.27
CA TRP A 5 15.19 -24.49 34.94
C TRP A 5 16.35 -24.95 34.04
N PHE A 6 16.85 -24.05 33.19
CA PHE A 6 17.81 -24.36 32.12
C PHE A 6 19.13 -23.56 32.24
N GLY A 7 19.28 -22.76 33.29
CA GLY A 7 20.44 -21.87 33.44
C GLY A 7 21.73 -22.62 33.78
N GLY A 8 22.82 -22.22 33.14
CA GLY A 8 24.17 -22.73 33.41
C GLY A 8 24.51 -24.05 32.70
N LEU A 9 23.64 -24.57 31.83
CA LEU A 9 23.81 -25.87 31.19
C LEU A 9 24.52 -25.81 29.83
N ILE A 10 24.39 -24.69 29.12
CA ILE A 10 24.91 -24.53 27.75
C ILE A 10 26.19 -23.70 27.78
N TRP A 11 27.31 -24.31 27.38
CA TRP A 11 28.60 -23.66 27.19
C TRP A 11 29.26 -24.17 25.90
N PRO A 12 30.18 -23.42 25.28
CA PRO A 12 30.89 -23.87 24.07
C PRO A 12 31.58 -25.23 24.21
N ASP A 13 32.03 -25.56 25.43
CA ASP A 13 32.75 -26.79 25.74
C ASP A 13 31.83 -27.94 26.19
N THR A 14 30.50 -27.79 26.10
CA THR A 14 29.54 -28.82 26.50
C THR A 14 29.63 -30.03 25.55
N PRO A 15 30.14 -31.20 25.99
CA PRO A 15 30.46 -32.31 25.10
C PRO A 15 29.21 -32.95 24.48
N VAL A 16 28.05 -32.89 25.16
CA VAL A 16 26.80 -33.45 24.64
C VAL A 16 26.24 -32.69 23.44
N LEU A 17 26.68 -31.44 23.22
CA LEU A 17 26.26 -30.62 22.08
C LEU A 17 27.29 -30.64 20.95
N GLN A 18 28.51 -31.13 21.20
CA GLN A 18 29.54 -31.23 20.18
C GLN A 18 29.11 -32.24 19.10
N HIS A 19 29.30 -31.86 17.83
CA HIS A 19 28.94 -32.68 16.67
C HIS A 19 27.44 -32.97 16.53
N THR A 20 26.58 -32.14 17.13
CA THR A 20 25.13 -32.18 16.92
C THR A 20 24.70 -31.07 15.95
N ASP A 21 23.52 -31.21 15.36
CA ASP A 21 22.91 -30.18 14.50
C ASP A 21 22.84 -28.81 15.20
N TRP A 22 22.77 -28.78 16.54
CA TRP A 22 22.81 -27.57 17.34
C TRP A 22 24.15 -26.82 17.22
N SER A 23 25.26 -27.55 17.26
CA SER A 23 26.61 -27.00 17.09
C SER A 23 26.81 -26.51 15.65
N ASP A 24 26.33 -27.28 14.67
CA ASP A 24 26.45 -26.93 13.26
C ASP A 24 25.62 -25.68 12.91
N ALA A 25 24.44 -25.54 13.54
CA ALA A 25 23.59 -24.35 13.43
C ALA A 25 24.08 -23.13 14.25
N GLN A 26 25.22 -23.24 14.94
CA GLN A 26 25.85 -22.15 15.72
C GLN A 26 24.91 -21.55 16.79
N PHE A 27 24.08 -22.38 17.44
CA PHE A 27 23.11 -21.92 18.44
C PHE A 27 23.69 -21.57 19.82
N TRP A 28 25.00 -21.38 19.96
CA TRP A 28 25.67 -21.06 21.23
C TRP A 28 25.11 -19.82 21.96
N GLY A 29 24.59 -18.85 21.21
CA GLY A 29 23.94 -17.65 21.76
C GLY A 29 22.52 -17.90 22.31
N CYS A 30 21.89 -19.03 21.96
CA CYS A 30 20.57 -19.40 22.42
C CYS A 30 20.66 -20.24 23.71
N ASN A 31 20.98 -19.60 24.83
CA ASN A 31 21.13 -20.25 26.13
C ASN A 31 20.30 -19.57 27.21
N PHE A 32 20.09 -20.24 28.34
CA PHE A 32 19.34 -19.68 29.47
C PHE A 32 20.24 -19.24 30.62
N ASN A 33 21.53 -18.98 30.37
CA ASN A 33 22.51 -18.64 31.42
C ASN A 33 22.31 -17.21 31.96
N ASN A 34 21.79 -16.32 31.12
CA ASN A 34 21.52 -14.93 31.45
C ASN A 34 20.28 -14.42 30.71
N MET A 35 19.79 -13.23 31.09
CA MET A 35 18.58 -12.66 30.49
C MET A 35 18.70 -12.41 28.98
N PRO A 36 19.80 -11.84 28.45
CA PRO A 36 19.93 -11.62 27.01
C PRO A 36 19.95 -12.93 26.20
N GLY A 37 20.72 -13.93 26.64
CA GLY A 37 20.74 -15.24 25.98
C GLY A 37 19.36 -15.90 26.00
N ALA A 38 18.65 -15.80 27.13
CA ALA A 38 17.31 -16.37 27.26
C ALA A 38 16.33 -15.69 26.29
N LEU A 39 16.44 -14.37 26.11
CA LEU A 39 15.64 -13.65 25.12
C LEU A 39 15.99 -14.08 23.70
N THR A 40 17.27 -14.27 23.38
CA THR A 40 17.69 -14.79 22.07
C THR A 40 17.13 -16.19 21.81
N ALA A 41 17.19 -17.09 22.80
CA ALA A 41 16.62 -18.43 22.68
C ALA A 41 15.10 -18.41 22.46
N LEU A 42 14.37 -17.58 23.23
CA LEU A 42 12.92 -17.44 23.08
C LEU A 42 12.53 -16.78 21.76
N PHE A 43 13.32 -15.82 21.28
CA PHE A 43 13.12 -15.20 19.97
C PHE A 43 13.35 -16.19 18.83
N SER A 44 14.40 -17.00 18.90
CA SER A 44 14.66 -18.06 17.94
C SER A 44 13.52 -19.08 17.91
N MET A 45 12.96 -19.45 19.07
CA MET A 45 11.76 -20.29 19.16
C MET A 45 10.53 -19.62 18.54
N LEU A 46 10.38 -18.30 18.68
CA LEU A 46 9.24 -17.53 18.14
C LEU A 46 9.22 -17.51 16.61
N ILE A 47 10.39 -17.46 15.97
CA ILE A 47 10.50 -17.48 14.51
C ILE A 47 10.12 -18.87 13.94
N VAL A 48 10.19 -19.92 14.76
CA VAL A 48 9.92 -21.32 14.38
C VAL A 48 10.86 -21.83 13.28
N ASN A 49 11.91 -21.10 12.92
CA ASN A 49 12.90 -21.57 11.96
C ASN A 49 13.94 -22.43 12.69
N ASN A 50 14.10 -23.68 12.22
CA ASN A 50 15.00 -24.66 12.82
C ASN A 50 14.77 -24.88 14.34
N TRP A 51 13.54 -24.67 14.80
CA TRP A 51 13.18 -24.76 16.21
C TRP A 51 13.31 -26.17 16.77
N ASN A 52 13.15 -27.21 15.93
CA ASN A 52 13.34 -28.60 16.34
C ASN A 52 14.79 -28.86 16.76
N VAL A 53 15.77 -28.36 16.00
CA VAL A 53 17.19 -28.46 16.36
C VAL A 53 17.45 -27.72 17.67
N LEU A 54 16.78 -26.58 17.88
CA LEU A 54 16.84 -25.83 19.12
C LEU A 54 16.21 -26.62 20.30
N GLU A 55 15.09 -27.28 20.08
CA GLU A 55 14.41 -28.10 21.08
C GLU A 55 15.23 -29.34 21.45
N ASP A 56 15.72 -30.05 20.45
CA ASP A 56 16.55 -31.25 20.61
C ASP A 56 17.83 -30.91 21.38
N GLY A 57 18.53 -29.83 21.02
CA GLY A 57 19.70 -29.39 21.76
C GLY A 57 19.39 -29.08 23.22
N LEU A 58 18.29 -28.38 23.51
CA LEU A 58 17.83 -28.11 24.88
C LEU A 58 17.47 -29.40 25.64
N GLU A 59 16.78 -30.35 25.01
CA GLU A 59 16.44 -31.65 25.60
C GLU A 59 17.70 -32.45 25.95
N LEU A 60 18.73 -32.44 25.08
CA LEU A 60 19.99 -33.12 25.32
C LEU A 60 20.71 -32.61 26.59
N VAL A 61 20.74 -31.30 26.81
CA VAL A 61 21.40 -30.71 28.01
C VAL A 61 20.57 -30.85 29.28
N THR A 62 19.24 -30.99 29.18
CA THR A 62 18.38 -31.16 30.36
C THR A 62 17.90 -32.58 30.63
N ALA A 63 18.29 -33.55 29.79
CA ALA A 63 18.04 -34.99 29.95
C ALA A 63 16.58 -35.35 30.29
N GLY A 64 15.59 -34.60 29.78
CA GLY A 64 14.22 -34.75 30.25
C GLY A 64 13.12 -34.29 29.29
N LYS A 65 12.09 -35.12 29.16
CA LYS A 65 10.84 -34.87 28.41
C LYS A 65 10.09 -33.60 28.87
N LEU A 66 10.39 -33.08 30.06
CA LEU A 66 9.81 -31.84 30.59
C LEU A 66 10.29 -30.60 29.82
N CYS A 67 11.52 -30.63 29.29
CA CYS A 67 12.03 -29.55 28.44
C CYS A 67 11.19 -29.42 27.18
N ARG A 68 10.92 -30.54 26.51
CA ARG A 68 10.03 -30.62 25.35
C ARG A 68 8.65 -30.03 25.64
N LEU A 69 8.07 -30.38 26.79
CA LEU A 69 6.76 -29.86 27.19
C LEU A 69 6.78 -28.32 27.38
N TYR A 70 7.83 -27.79 28.00
CA TYR A 70 8.02 -26.34 28.13
C TYR A 70 8.13 -25.66 26.76
N THR A 71 8.95 -26.19 25.86
CA THR A 71 9.16 -25.63 24.52
C THR A 71 7.89 -25.68 23.66
N VAL A 72 7.17 -26.80 23.67
CA VAL A 72 5.93 -26.97 22.90
C VAL A 72 4.82 -26.08 23.44
N SER A 73 4.65 -26.00 24.77
CA SER A 73 3.65 -25.12 25.38
C SER A 73 3.92 -23.64 25.10
N PHE A 74 5.19 -23.22 25.14
CA PHE A 74 5.59 -21.87 24.72
C PHE A 74 5.22 -21.61 23.26
N ASN A 75 5.48 -22.54 22.35
CA ASN A 75 5.16 -22.39 20.93
C ASN A 75 3.65 -22.22 20.68
N ILE A 76 2.82 -23.03 21.35
CA ILE A 76 1.35 -22.93 21.23
C ILE A 76 0.86 -21.57 21.73
N ILE A 77 1.34 -21.09 22.88
CA ILE A 77 0.86 -19.84 23.47
C ILE A 77 1.41 -18.63 22.70
N CYS A 78 2.71 -18.57 22.45
CA CYS A 78 3.35 -17.38 21.90
C CYS A 78 3.24 -17.30 20.37
N VAL A 79 3.44 -18.41 19.66
CA VAL A 79 3.35 -18.40 18.20
C VAL A 79 1.91 -18.59 17.76
N ILE A 80 1.25 -19.69 18.15
CA ILE A 80 -0.07 -20.00 17.58
C ILE A 80 -1.15 -19.06 18.11
N LEU A 81 -1.10 -18.66 19.39
CA LEU A 81 -2.13 -17.79 19.96
C LEU A 81 -1.74 -16.31 19.81
N ILE A 82 -0.64 -15.88 20.45
CA ILE A 82 -0.31 -14.45 20.54
C ILE A 82 0.05 -13.86 19.17
N LEU A 83 0.90 -14.52 18.37
CA LEU A 83 1.30 -13.99 17.07
C LEU A 83 0.10 -13.88 16.12
N ASN A 84 -0.82 -14.85 16.15
CA ASN A 84 -2.04 -14.79 15.34
C ASN A 84 -2.99 -13.67 15.78
N ILE A 85 -3.12 -13.42 17.09
CA ILE A 85 -3.88 -12.26 17.59
C ILE A 85 -3.20 -10.96 17.15
N LEU A 86 -1.88 -10.88 17.19
CA LEU A 86 -1.13 -9.72 16.73
C LEU A 86 -1.34 -9.46 15.24
N VAL A 87 -1.24 -10.51 14.41
CA VAL A 87 -1.50 -10.41 12.96
C VAL A 87 -2.93 -9.95 12.70
N ALA A 88 -3.92 -10.50 13.41
CA ALA A 88 -5.30 -10.07 13.29
C ALA A 88 -5.48 -8.59 13.66
N ALA A 89 -4.87 -8.13 14.75
CA ALA A 89 -4.92 -6.73 15.16
C ALA A 89 -4.25 -5.78 14.15
N VAL A 90 -3.13 -6.21 13.55
CA VAL A 90 -2.44 -5.45 12.51
C VAL A 90 -3.30 -5.34 11.25
N VAL A 91 -3.91 -6.45 10.81
CA VAL A 91 -4.83 -6.45 9.67
C VAL A 91 -6.03 -5.54 9.92
N ASP A 92 -6.63 -5.62 11.11
CA ASP A 92 -7.77 -4.78 11.50
C ASP A 92 -7.41 -3.28 11.48
N ALA A 93 -6.22 -2.92 11.99
CA ALA A 93 -5.71 -1.56 11.92
C ALA A 93 -5.51 -1.09 10.47
N PHE A 94 -4.95 -1.94 9.59
CA PHE A 94 -4.77 -1.60 8.18
C PHE A 94 -6.09 -1.40 7.44
N VAL A 95 -7.06 -2.29 7.62
CA VAL A 95 -8.40 -2.19 7.02
C VAL A 95 -9.10 -0.92 7.48
N THR A 96 -9.01 -0.62 8.78
CA THR A 96 -9.57 0.61 9.34
C THR A 96 -8.93 1.85 8.72
N LEU A 97 -7.60 1.90 8.62
CA LEU A 97 -6.89 3.00 7.99
C LEU A 97 -7.24 3.16 6.50
N GLU A 98 -7.39 2.06 5.77
CA GLU A 98 -7.78 2.10 4.36
C GLU A 98 -9.21 2.62 4.18
N SER A 99 -10.15 2.17 5.03
CA SER A 99 -11.53 2.66 5.01
C SER A 99 -11.61 4.18 5.23
N ILE A 100 -10.83 4.71 6.17
CA ILE A 100 -10.75 6.14 6.47
C ILE A 100 -10.15 6.91 5.29
N LYS A 101 -9.08 6.39 4.66
CA LYS A 101 -8.47 7.00 3.47
C LYS A 101 -9.46 7.07 2.31
N ASN A 102 -10.21 6.00 2.07
CA ASN A 102 -11.19 5.93 1.00
C ASN A 102 -12.37 6.87 1.24
N GLN A 103 -12.82 7.05 2.49
CA GLN A 103 -13.84 8.04 2.84
C GLN A 103 -13.36 9.47 2.57
N LYS A 104 -12.15 9.82 3.03
CA LYS A 104 -11.56 11.16 2.79
C LYS A 104 -11.36 11.44 1.31
N LYS A 105 -10.97 10.44 0.51
CA LYS A 105 -10.84 10.58 -0.94
C LYS A 105 -12.20 10.89 -1.59
N LYS A 106 -13.25 10.14 -1.23
CA LYS A 106 -14.61 10.39 -1.73
C LYS A 106 -15.09 11.79 -1.34
N GLU A 107 -14.92 12.20 -0.09
CA GLU A 107 -15.29 13.56 0.36
C GLU A 107 -14.55 14.66 -0.41
N LEU A 108 -13.26 14.46 -0.69
CA LEU A 108 -12.48 15.40 -1.50
C LEU A 108 -12.98 15.47 -2.94
N GLU A 109 -13.26 14.33 -3.58
CA GLU A 109 -13.83 14.27 -4.93
C GLU A 109 -15.19 14.96 -4.99
N THR A 110 -16.06 14.78 -3.98
CA THR A 110 -17.36 15.49 -3.92
C THR A 110 -17.18 16.99 -3.73
N ARG A 111 -16.21 17.43 -2.91
CA ARG A 111 -15.94 18.86 -2.67
C ARG A 111 -15.30 19.54 -3.88
N THR A 112 -14.37 18.89 -4.57
CA THR A 112 -13.75 19.42 -5.78
C THR A 112 -14.79 19.47 -6.91
N GLY A 113 -15.53 18.38 -7.12
CA GLY A 113 -16.63 18.34 -8.09
C GLY A 113 -17.66 19.42 -7.82
N SER A 114 -18.08 19.63 -6.56
CA SER A 114 -19.03 20.69 -6.19
C SER A 114 -18.49 22.12 -6.39
N LYS A 115 -17.18 22.34 -6.27
CA LYS A 115 -16.57 23.65 -6.53
C LYS A 115 -16.58 24.00 -8.02
N ASP A 116 -16.22 23.04 -8.87
CA ASP A 116 -16.17 23.23 -10.32
C ASP A 116 -17.56 23.64 -10.88
N ILE A 117 -18.64 23.01 -10.41
CA ILE A 117 -20.01 23.39 -10.82
C ILE A 117 -20.40 24.78 -10.29
N SER A 118 -20.00 25.14 -9.07
CA SER A 118 -20.32 26.47 -8.52
C SER A 118 -19.59 27.59 -9.25
N GLU A 119 -18.35 27.37 -9.69
CA GLU A 119 -17.58 28.35 -10.47
C GLU A 119 -18.19 28.56 -11.87
N VAL A 120 -18.66 27.49 -12.51
CA VAL A 120 -19.36 27.57 -13.81
C VAL A 120 -20.67 28.37 -13.70
N ILE A 121 -21.47 28.13 -12.66
CA ILE A 121 -22.76 28.83 -12.48
C ILE A 121 -22.55 30.32 -12.18
N VAL A 122 -21.54 30.66 -11.38
CA VAL A 122 -21.23 32.07 -11.08
C VAL A 122 -20.79 32.82 -12.34
N GLY A 123 -20.03 32.19 -13.23
CA GLY A 123 -19.65 32.77 -14.51
C GLY A 123 -20.81 33.04 -15.48
N GLU A 124 -21.94 32.31 -15.35
CA GLU A 124 -23.12 32.50 -16.20
C GLU A 124 -24.09 33.57 -15.66
N THR A 125 -24.08 33.82 -14.34
CA THR A 125 -24.90 34.87 -13.72
C THR A 125 -24.38 36.30 -13.93
N ASP A 126 -23.08 36.46 -14.20
CA ASP A 126 -22.47 37.78 -14.49
C ASP A 126 -22.91 38.35 -15.86
N PHE A 127 -23.59 37.56 -16.70
CA PHE A 127 -24.07 38.00 -18.02
C PHE A 127 -25.51 38.58 -18.01
N LEU A 128 -26.21 38.56 -16.87
CA LEU A 128 -27.57 39.12 -16.73
C LEU A 128 -27.62 40.42 -15.90
N GLY A 129 -26.58 41.25 -16.00
CA GLY A 129 -26.54 42.60 -15.44
C GLY A 129 -27.04 43.65 -16.44
N GLU A 130 -28.04 44.42 -16.01
CA GLU A 130 -28.62 45.63 -16.62
C GLU A 130 -29.85 45.45 -17.55
N MET A 131 -31.03 45.63 -16.95
CA MET A 131 -32.27 45.98 -17.65
C MET A 131 -32.53 47.49 -17.43
N PRO A 132 -32.62 48.32 -18.48
CA PRO A 132 -32.87 49.76 -18.33
C PRO A 132 -34.33 50.04 -17.94
N PRO A 133 -34.62 51.17 -17.27
CA PRO A 133 -35.97 51.49 -16.81
C PRO A 133 -36.89 51.88 -17.97
N GLU A 134 -38.12 51.35 -17.93
CA GLU A 134 -39.18 51.54 -18.92
C GLU A 134 -39.81 52.94 -18.83
N VAL A 135 -39.75 53.69 -19.93
CA VAL A 135 -40.30 55.05 -20.07
C VAL A 135 -41.78 54.98 -20.47
N ASN A 136 -42.65 55.52 -19.61
CA ASN A 136 -44.10 55.63 -19.86
C ASN A 136 -44.41 56.82 -20.77
N GLY A 137 -45.01 56.56 -21.95
CA GLY A 137 -45.36 57.58 -22.93
C GLY A 137 -46.51 57.14 -23.83
N ARG A 138 -47.71 57.58 -23.48
CA ARG A 138 -48.97 57.47 -24.24
C ARG A 138 -48.81 57.82 -25.74
N ASN A 139 -49.40 57.03 -26.62
CA ASN A 139 -50.51 57.40 -27.53
C ASN A 139 -50.68 56.34 -28.63
N GLY A 140 -51.93 55.98 -28.89
CA GLY A 140 -52.29 54.77 -29.63
C GLY A 140 -52.35 54.92 -31.15
N ALA A 141 -52.41 53.76 -31.81
CA ALA A 141 -53.37 53.43 -32.86
C ALA A 141 -53.14 51.99 -33.36
N ALA A 142 -54.26 51.30 -33.59
CA ALA A 142 -54.46 50.16 -34.50
C ALA A 142 -53.82 48.79 -34.17
N LEU A 143 -54.67 47.90 -33.66
CA LEU A 143 -54.63 46.46 -33.98
C LEU A 143 -55.21 46.26 -35.40
N PRO A 144 -54.66 45.34 -36.20
CA PRO A 144 -55.42 44.11 -36.40
C PRO A 144 -54.57 42.81 -36.42
N VAL A 145 -55.06 41.85 -35.64
CA VAL A 145 -55.37 40.44 -36.00
C VAL A 145 -54.29 39.55 -36.65
N ALA A 146 -53.71 38.71 -35.77
CA ALA A 146 -53.61 37.24 -35.78
C ALA A 146 -53.03 36.44 -36.96
N GLY A 147 -52.05 35.59 -36.60
CA GLY A 147 -51.71 34.29 -37.22
C GLY A 147 -50.71 34.38 -38.38
N GLU A 148 -49.60 33.64 -38.46
CA GLU A 148 -49.18 32.42 -37.79
C GLU A 148 -47.64 32.29 -37.85
N VAL A 149 -47.08 31.67 -36.79
CA VAL A 149 -46.06 30.62 -36.77
C VAL A 149 -44.84 30.76 -37.69
N GLY A 150 -43.68 30.97 -37.05
CA GLY A 150 -42.38 31.07 -37.69
C GLY A 150 -41.80 29.76 -38.21
N VAL A 151 -40.93 29.90 -39.21
CA VAL A 151 -39.90 28.89 -39.55
C VAL A 151 -38.67 29.64 -40.05
N GLY A 152 -37.71 29.85 -39.15
CA GLY A 152 -36.36 30.32 -39.48
C GLY A 152 -35.54 29.18 -40.08
N ARG A 153 -35.16 29.37 -41.34
CA ARG A 153 -34.24 28.57 -42.15
C ARG A 153 -32.82 28.65 -41.58
N GLN A 154 -32.14 27.50 -41.40
CA GLN A 154 -30.67 27.38 -41.38
C GLN A 154 -30.09 27.67 -42.81
N PRO A 155 -28.76 27.73 -43.11
CA PRO A 155 -27.55 27.37 -42.32
C PRO A 155 -26.28 28.26 -42.50
N SER A 156 -25.23 27.85 -41.79
CA SER A 156 -23.80 27.84 -42.18
C SER A 156 -22.91 29.07 -41.89
N SER A 157 -22.08 28.92 -40.86
CA SER A 157 -20.65 29.18 -41.00
C SER A 157 -19.87 28.13 -40.20
N SER A 158 -19.13 27.33 -40.97
CA SER A 158 -18.25 26.24 -40.59
C SER A 158 -17.20 26.64 -39.53
N LEU A 159 -17.15 25.93 -38.40
CA LEU A 159 -15.99 25.97 -37.51
C LEU A 159 -15.30 24.61 -37.47
N ARG A 160 -14.05 24.65 -37.97
CA ARG A 160 -13.06 23.58 -38.16
C ARG A 160 -13.14 22.46 -37.11
N ARG A 161 -13.44 21.25 -37.59
CA ARG A 161 -13.03 20.00 -36.94
C ARG A 161 -11.50 19.93 -36.96
N GLY A 162 -10.87 20.32 -35.86
CA GLY A 162 -9.45 20.11 -35.61
C GLY A 162 -9.15 18.61 -35.56
N ASN A 163 -8.22 18.19 -36.40
CA ASN A 163 -7.83 16.80 -36.61
C ASN A 163 -7.07 16.28 -35.37
N LEU A 164 -7.76 15.60 -34.45
CA LEU A 164 -7.15 14.98 -33.26
C LEU A 164 -6.06 13.93 -33.63
N GLY A 165 -6.11 13.37 -34.84
CA GLY A 165 -5.12 12.39 -35.31
C GLY A 165 -3.69 12.94 -35.45
N THR A 166 -3.54 14.26 -35.62
CA THR A 166 -2.22 14.90 -35.75
C THR A 166 -1.54 15.22 -34.41
N ILE A 167 -2.30 15.29 -33.32
CA ILE A 167 -1.73 15.60 -31.98
C ILE A 167 -1.15 14.33 -31.35
N LEU A 168 -1.82 13.18 -31.51
CA LEU A 168 -1.33 11.88 -31.03
C LEU A 168 -0.11 11.36 -31.80
N ARG A 169 0.10 11.83 -33.04
CA ARG A 169 1.29 11.47 -33.83
C ARG A 169 2.55 12.26 -33.44
N ARG A 170 2.42 13.36 -32.68
CA ARG A 170 3.55 14.14 -32.15
C ARG A 170 4.06 13.67 -30.79
N ALA A 171 3.23 12.96 -30.00
CA ALA A 171 3.65 12.41 -28.71
C ALA A 171 4.41 11.07 -28.83
N SER A 172 4.34 10.40 -29.99
CA SER A 172 4.99 9.09 -30.23
C SER A 172 6.43 9.21 -30.75
N ALA A 173 6.99 10.42 -30.84
CA ALA A 173 8.32 10.67 -31.42
C ALA A 173 9.27 11.34 -30.41
N ASP A 174 9.14 11.01 -29.13
CA ASP A 174 10.07 11.49 -28.10
C ASP A 174 11.37 10.65 -28.15
N PRO A 175 12.52 11.22 -28.58
CA PRO A 175 13.79 10.51 -28.73
C PRO A 175 14.41 10.07 -27.39
N THR A 176 13.79 10.44 -26.27
CA THR A 176 14.23 10.11 -24.91
C THR A 176 13.76 8.73 -24.44
N LEU A 177 12.65 8.21 -24.99
CA LEU A 177 12.12 6.88 -24.65
C LEU A 177 12.94 5.74 -25.30
N ASP A 178 13.42 5.96 -26.53
CA ASP A 178 14.32 5.01 -27.21
C ASP A 178 15.68 4.90 -26.51
N GLU A 179 16.18 6.01 -25.96
CA GLU A 179 17.42 6.03 -25.18
C GLU A 179 17.26 5.33 -23.83
N LEU A 180 16.08 5.42 -23.19
CA LEU A 180 15.74 4.67 -21.97
C LEU A 180 15.62 3.17 -22.23
N HIS A 181 15.02 2.76 -23.34
CA HIS A 181 14.95 1.35 -23.74
C HIS A 181 16.32 0.78 -24.13
N ARG A 182 17.20 1.58 -24.77
CA ARG A 182 18.59 1.16 -25.02
C ARG A 182 19.41 1.06 -23.73
N ARG A 183 19.22 1.97 -22.78
CA ARG A 183 19.91 1.95 -21.48
C ARG A 183 19.47 0.78 -20.59
N SER A 184 18.19 0.40 -20.60
CA SER A 184 17.72 -0.77 -19.85
C SER A 184 18.25 -2.09 -20.45
N ALA A 185 18.36 -2.19 -21.77
CA ALA A 185 18.93 -3.35 -22.45
C ALA A 185 20.46 -3.49 -22.22
N MET A 186 21.19 -2.39 -22.06
CA MET A 186 22.62 -2.41 -21.72
C MET A 186 22.87 -2.81 -20.26
N LEU A 187 22.03 -2.37 -19.32
CA LEU A 187 22.15 -2.71 -17.90
C LEU A 187 21.92 -4.20 -17.64
N GLY A 188 20.95 -4.83 -18.32
CA GLY A 188 20.73 -6.28 -18.21
C GLY A 188 21.89 -7.13 -18.74
N ARG A 189 22.67 -6.61 -19.71
CA ARG A 189 23.81 -7.32 -20.29
C ARG A 189 25.07 -7.23 -19.42
N GLU A 190 25.26 -6.11 -18.72
CA GLU A 190 26.34 -5.92 -17.75
C GLU A 190 26.16 -6.79 -16.48
N GLU A 191 24.92 -7.05 -16.07
CA GLU A 191 24.61 -7.91 -14.93
C GLU A 191 24.87 -9.41 -15.25
N ILE A 192 24.63 -9.83 -16.50
CA ILE A 192 24.87 -11.20 -16.97
C ILE A 192 26.37 -11.49 -17.15
N LEU A 193 27.18 -10.51 -17.52
CA LEU A 193 28.63 -10.69 -17.66
C LEU A 193 29.36 -10.64 -16.31
N ARG A 194 28.85 -9.90 -15.33
CA ARG A 194 29.42 -9.84 -13.98
C ARG A 194 29.19 -11.11 -13.15
N ASN A 195 28.20 -11.91 -13.51
CA ASN A 195 27.85 -13.15 -12.79
C ASN A 195 28.42 -14.41 -13.47
N ARG A 196 29.33 -14.24 -14.45
CA ARG A 196 29.95 -15.34 -15.20
C ARG A 196 31.49 -15.29 -15.24
N PHE A 197 32.10 -14.60 -14.28
CA PHE A 197 33.51 -14.74 -13.87
C PHE A 197 33.62 -14.57 -12.36
#